data_AF-Q5MY95-F1
#
_entry.id   AF-Q5MY95-F1
#
_cell.length_a   1.000
_cell.length_b   1.000
_cell.length_c   1.000
_cell.angle_alpha   90.00
_cell.angle_beta   90.00
_cell.angle_gamma   90.00
#
_symmetry.space_group_name_H-M   'P 1'
#
loop_
_entity.id
_entity.type
_entity.pdbx_description
1 polymer ?
#
loop_
_entity_poly.entity_id
_entity_poly.type
_entity_poly.pdbx_seq_one_letter_code
_entity_poly.pdbx_strand_id
1 'polypeptide(L)'
;MGLSRKEQVFLALLGASGVSGLTALILLLVEATSVLLPTDIKFGIVFDAGSSHTSLFLYQWLANKENGTGVVSQALACQVEGPGISSYTSNAAQAGESLQGCLEEALVLIPEAQHRKTPTFLGATAGMRLLSRKNSSQARDIFAAVTQVLGRSPVDFWGAELLAGQAEGAFGWITVNYGLGTLVKYSFTGEWIQPPEEMLVGALDMGGASTQITFVPGGPILDKSTQADFRLYGSDYSVYTHSYLCFGRDQMLSRLLVGLVQSRPAALLRHPCYLSGYQTTLALGPLYESPCVHATPPLSLPQNLTVEGTGNPGACVSAIRELFNFSSCQGQEDCAFDGVYQPPLRGQFYAFSNFYYTFHFLNLTSRQPLSTVNATIWEFCQRPWKLVEASYPGQDRWLRDYCASGLYILTLLHEGYGFSEETWPSLEFRKQAGGVDIGWTLGYMLNLTGMIPADAPAQWRAESYGVWVAKVVFMVLALVAVVGAALVQLFWLQD
;
A
#
# COMPACT_ATOMS: atom_id res chain seq x y z
N MET A 1 -25.19 17.64 84.11
CA MET A 1 -24.89 16.22 83.84
C MET A 1 -23.59 16.17 83.07
N GLY A 2 -22.49 15.75 83.69
CA GLY A 2 -21.24 15.50 82.97
C GLY A 2 -21.31 14.15 82.28
N LEU A 3 -20.78 14.05 81.06
CA LEU A 3 -20.59 12.77 80.38
C LEU A 3 -19.66 11.90 81.23
N SER A 4 -20.03 10.63 81.43
CA SER A 4 -19.16 9.62 82.03
C SER A 4 -17.87 9.47 81.23
N ARG A 5 -16.80 8.98 81.86
CA ARG A 5 -15.53 8.74 81.17
C ARG A 5 -15.70 7.81 79.96
N LYS A 6 -16.58 6.80 80.08
CA LYS A 6 -16.96 5.90 78.98
C LYS A 6 -17.57 6.69 77.82
N GLU A 7 -18.57 7.55 78.09
CA GLU A 7 -19.22 8.36 77.06
C GLU A 7 -18.25 9.34 76.41
N GLN A 8 -17.33 9.95 77.17
CA GLN A 8 -16.31 10.85 76.62
C GLN A 8 -15.39 10.14 75.62
N VAL A 9 -14.86 8.97 75.96
CA VAL A 9 -13.98 8.20 75.07
C VAL A 9 -14.74 7.66 73.87
N PHE A 10 -15.97 7.18 74.06
CA PHE A 10 -16.82 6.73 72.96
C PHE A 10 -17.08 7.86 71.95
N LEU A 11 -17.46 9.05 72.43
CA LEU A 11 -17.65 10.23 71.58
C LEU A 11 -16.35 10.69 70.91
N ALA A 12 -15.21 10.62 71.59
CA ALA A 12 -13.91 10.94 71.00
C ALA A 12 -13.55 10.00 69.85
N LEU A 13 -13.77 8.69 70.01
CA LEU A 13 -13.54 7.69 68.96
C LEU A 13 -14.49 7.87 67.78
N LEU A 14 -15.77 8.17 68.03
CA LEU A 14 -16.71 8.53 66.96
C LEU A 14 -16.32 9.83 66.23
N GLY A 15 -15.82 10.83 66.96
CA GLY A 15 -15.31 12.06 66.36
C GLY A 15 -14.09 11.81 65.48
N ALA A 16 -13.11 11.04 65.98
CA ALA A 16 -11.91 10.66 65.25
C ALA A 16 -12.23 9.83 63.99
N SER A 17 -13.19 8.91 64.08
CA SER A 17 -13.64 8.15 62.91
C SER A 17 -14.32 9.04 61.88
N GLY A 18 -15.17 9.97 62.32
CA GLY A 18 -15.82 10.96 61.45
C GLY A 18 -14.82 11.85 60.72
N VAL A 19 -13.84 12.41 61.43
CA VAL A 19 -12.80 13.29 60.84
C VAL A 19 -11.91 12.51 59.88
N SER A 20 -11.47 11.31 60.26
CA SER A 20 -10.60 10.48 59.41
C SER A 20 -11.35 10.00 58.17
N GLY A 21 -12.60 9.57 58.31
CA GLY A 21 -13.46 9.19 57.19
C GLY A 21 -13.74 10.35 56.24
N LEU A 22 -14.03 11.55 56.78
CA LEU A 22 -14.23 12.75 55.97
C LEU A 22 -12.95 13.16 55.23
N THR A 23 -11.79 13.08 55.89
CA THR A 23 -10.50 13.38 55.27
C THR A 23 -10.20 12.40 54.13
N ALA A 24 -10.41 11.10 54.34
CA ALA A 24 -10.27 10.09 53.28
C ALA A 24 -11.22 10.35 52.09
N LEU A 25 -12.46 10.77 52.37
CA LEU A 25 -13.43 11.13 51.33
C LEU A 25 -13.00 12.39 50.55
N ILE A 26 -12.49 13.42 51.24
CA ILE A 26 -11.97 14.64 50.59
C ILE A 26 -10.79 14.29 49.69
N LEU A 27 -9.83 13.48 50.17
CA LEU A 27 -8.68 13.03 49.38
C LEU A 27 -9.12 12.26 48.12
N LEU A 28 -10.14 11.39 48.25
CA LEU A 28 -10.72 10.66 47.11
C LEU A 28 -11.39 11.58 46.07
N LEU A 29 -12.10 12.61 46.53
CA LEU A 29 -12.93 13.46 45.66
C LEU A 29 -12.17 14.63 45.03
N VAL A 30 -11.22 15.22 45.75
CA VAL A 30 -10.58 16.49 45.38
C VAL A 30 -9.23 16.29 44.70
N GLU A 31 -8.46 15.27 45.10
CA GLU A 31 -7.08 15.07 44.60
C GLU A 31 -6.97 14.01 43.49
N ALA A 32 -8.10 13.57 42.96
CA ALA A 32 -8.14 12.75 41.76
C ALA A 32 -7.95 13.62 40.51
N THR A 33 -6.85 13.40 39.78
CA THR A 33 -6.57 14.04 38.49
C THR A 33 -7.10 13.19 37.34
N SER A 34 -7.60 13.83 36.28
CA SER A 34 -7.95 13.12 35.05
C SER A 34 -6.67 12.80 34.28
N VAL A 35 -6.47 11.54 33.96
CA VAL A 35 -5.38 11.05 33.11
C VAL A 35 -5.99 10.38 31.88
N LEU A 36 -5.41 10.64 30.71
CA LEU A 36 -5.76 9.93 29.49
C LEU A 36 -4.99 8.63 29.47
N LEU A 37 -5.70 7.51 29.35
CA LEU A 37 -5.05 6.24 29.08
C LEU A 37 -4.41 6.27 27.69
N PRO A 38 -3.36 5.46 27.45
CA PRO A 38 -2.83 5.25 26.12
C PRO A 38 -3.95 4.86 25.16
N THR A 39 -3.96 5.48 23.99
CA THR A 39 -4.92 5.16 22.94
C THR A 39 -4.72 3.73 22.47
N ASP A 40 -5.82 3.00 22.29
CA ASP A 40 -5.77 1.66 21.71
C ASP A 40 -5.15 1.69 20.30
N ILE A 41 -4.41 0.64 19.98
CA ILE A 41 -3.92 0.37 18.62
C ILE A 41 -5.01 -0.37 17.87
N LYS A 42 -5.31 0.08 16.65
CA LYS A 42 -6.16 -0.62 15.68
C LYS A 42 -5.28 -1.29 14.63
N PHE A 43 -5.81 -2.32 14.00
CA PHE A 43 -5.16 -3.06 12.93
C PHE A 43 -6.02 -3.09 11.67
N GLY A 44 -5.39 -3.30 10.53
CA GLY A 44 -6.08 -3.55 9.26
C GLY A 44 -5.21 -4.40 8.34
N ILE A 45 -5.84 -5.32 7.61
CA ILE A 45 -5.18 -6.24 6.69
C ILE A 45 -5.59 -5.90 5.26
N VAL A 46 -4.60 -5.79 4.37
CA VAL A 46 -4.85 -5.62 2.93
C VAL A 46 -4.09 -6.69 2.16
N PHE A 47 -4.81 -7.45 1.34
CA PHE A 47 -4.20 -8.32 0.33
C PHE A 47 -4.13 -7.58 -1.00
N ASP A 48 -2.92 -7.53 -1.57
CA ASP A 48 -2.67 -7.12 -2.95
C ASP A 48 -2.62 -8.36 -3.84
N ALA A 49 -3.69 -8.59 -4.61
CA ALA A 49 -3.77 -9.67 -5.58
C ALA A 49 -3.34 -9.19 -6.97
N GLY A 50 -2.02 -9.11 -7.13
CA GLY A 50 -1.32 -8.75 -8.37
C GLY A 50 -1.39 -9.80 -9.47
N SER A 51 -0.96 -9.44 -10.68
CA SER A 51 -0.88 -10.38 -11.81
C SER A 51 0.14 -11.49 -11.62
N SER A 52 1.25 -11.19 -10.95
CA SER A 52 2.42 -12.06 -10.88
C SER A 52 2.60 -12.71 -9.51
N HIS A 53 1.98 -12.13 -8.47
CA HIS A 53 2.08 -12.57 -7.09
C HIS A 53 0.91 -12.01 -6.27
N THR A 54 0.69 -12.54 -5.08
CA THR A 54 -0.24 -11.99 -4.08
C THR A 54 0.52 -11.69 -2.79
N SER A 55 0.27 -10.56 -2.15
CA SER A 55 0.94 -10.19 -0.90
C SER A 55 -0.06 -9.71 0.14
N LEU A 56 0.20 -10.02 1.41
CA LEU A 56 -0.55 -9.50 2.56
C LEU A 56 0.26 -8.41 3.24
N PHE A 57 -0.42 -7.34 3.65
CA PHE A 57 0.13 -6.29 4.49
C PHE A 57 -0.72 -6.13 5.75
N LEU A 58 -0.07 -6.15 6.91
CA LEU A 58 -0.67 -5.78 8.19
C LEU A 58 -0.27 -4.35 8.53
N TYR A 59 -1.27 -3.53 8.78
CA TYR A 59 -1.11 -2.14 9.16
C TYR A 59 -1.65 -1.92 10.56
N GLN A 60 -1.08 -0.95 11.28
CA GLN A 60 -1.53 -0.55 12.60
C GLN A 60 -1.46 0.97 12.78
N TRP A 61 -2.39 1.53 13.57
CA TRP A 61 -2.46 2.96 13.89
C TRP A 61 -3.12 3.19 15.25
N LEU A 62 -2.92 4.37 15.83
CA LEU A 62 -3.61 4.78 17.06
C LEU A 62 -5.07 5.14 16.77
N ALA A 63 -5.99 4.66 17.60
CA ALA A 63 -7.44 4.80 17.37
C ALA A 63 -7.96 6.25 17.34
N ASN A 64 -7.24 7.20 17.93
CA ASN A 64 -7.61 8.61 18.01
C ASN A 64 -7.38 9.37 16.68
N LYS A 65 -6.45 8.90 15.84
CA LYS A 65 -6.13 9.45 14.51
C LYS A 65 -5.65 10.91 14.55
N GLU A 66 -5.33 11.44 13.37
CA GLU A 66 -4.98 12.84 13.15
C GLU A 66 -5.95 13.43 12.13
N ASN A 67 -6.75 14.43 12.56
CA ASN A 67 -7.79 15.06 11.73
C ASN A 67 -8.67 14.08 10.94
N GLY A 68 -9.04 12.96 11.57
CA GLY A 68 -9.87 11.91 11.00
C GLY A 68 -9.13 10.80 10.25
N THR A 69 -7.84 10.97 9.92
CA THR A 69 -7.04 9.97 9.19
C THR A 69 -5.99 9.34 10.11
N GLY A 70 -5.84 8.02 10.06
CA GLY A 70 -4.83 7.31 10.84
C GLY A 70 -3.42 7.63 10.38
N VAL A 71 -2.49 7.77 11.33
CA VAL A 71 -1.05 7.72 11.04
C VAL A 71 -0.65 6.25 11.12
N VAL A 72 -0.43 5.63 9.95
CA VAL A 72 -0.35 4.18 9.81
C VAL A 72 1.09 3.70 9.68
N SER A 73 1.44 2.67 10.46
CA SER A 73 2.69 1.93 10.30
C SER A 73 2.43 0.53 9.76
N GLN A 74 3.38 -0.01 8.97
CA GLN A 74 3.36 -1.39 8.50
C GLN A 74 3.96 -2.30 9.58
N ALA A 75 3.18 -3.27 10.05
CA ALA A 75 3.61 -4.27 11.04
C ALA A 75 4.09 -5.58 10.38
N LEU A 76 3.56 -5.94 9.21
CA LEU A 76 3.95 -7.13 8.45
C LEU A 76 3.81 -6.89 6.96
N ALA A 77 4.72 -7.46 6.17
CA ALA A 77 4.55 -7.73 4.75
C ALA A 77 4.86 -9.22 4.52
N CYS A 78 3.90 -9.95 3.95
CA CYS A 78 4.03 -11.37 3.67
C CYS A 78 3.75 -11.65 2.20
N GLN A 79 4.69 -12.31 1.53
CA GLN A 79 4.54 -12.74 0.14
C GLN A 79 3.85 -14.10 0.13
N VAL A 80 2.64 -14.19 -0.43
CA VAL A 80 1.93 -15.47 -0.55
C VAL A 80 2.71 -16.40 -1.48
N GLU A 81 2.81 -17.67 -1.09
CA GLU A 81 3.43 -18.69 -1.93
C GLU A 81 2.58 -18.96 -3.19
N GLY A 82 3.24 -18.91 -4.35
CA GLY A 82 2.61 -19.18 -5.64
C GLY A 82 2.40 -17.94 -6.51
N PRO A 83 1.71 -18.10 -7.65
CA PRO A 83 1.41 -16.99 -8.56
C PRO A 83 0.29 -16.08 -8.02
N GLY A 84 -0.01 -15.01 -8.77
CA GLY A 84 -1.20 -14.20 -8.51
C GLY A 84 -2.49 -15.02 -8.61
N ILE A 85 -3.54 -14.62 -7.89
CA ILE A 85 -4.80 -15.40 -7.81
C ILE A 85 -5.44 -15.66 -9.19
N SER A 86 -5.19 -14.80 -10.18
CA SER A 86 -5.69 -14.97 -11.56
C SER A 86 -5.10 -16.20 -12.28
N SER A 87 -4.06 -16.82 -11.74
CA SER A 87 -3.44 -18.03 -12.33
C SER A 87 -4.11 -19.34 -11.90
N TYR A 88 -5.01 -19.32 -10.91
CA TYR A 88 -5.68 -20.52 -10.38
C TYR A 88 -6.99 -20.86 -11.13
N THR A 89 -7.10 -20.50 -12.41
CA THR A 89 -8.34 -20.72 -13.21
C THR A 89 -8.73 -22.19 -13.37
N SER A 90 -7.77 -23.11 -13.26
CA SER A 90 -8.00 -24.56 -13.29
C SER A 90 -8.45 -25.13 -11.95
N ASN A 91 -8.19 -24.43 -10.84
CA ASN A 91 -8.58 -24.84 -9.50
C ASN A 91 -8.78 -23.59 -8.60
N ALA A 92 -9.97 -23.00 -8.68
CA ALA A 92 -10.26 -21.74 -7.99
C ALA A 92 -10.15 -21.85 -6.45
N ALA A 93 -10.41 -23.03 -5.87
CA ALA A 93 -10.30 -23.25 -4.42
C ALA A 93 -8.88 -22.92 -3.89
N GLN A 94 -7.86 -23.29 -4.65
CA GLN A 94 -6.45 -23.01 -4.31
C GLN A 94 -6.14 -21.51 -4.26
N ALA A 95 -6.88 -20.67 -4.99
CA ALA A 95 -6.72 -19.22 -4.91
C ALA A 95 -7.00 -18.70 -3.50
N GLY A 96 -8.08 -19.18 -2.86
CA GLY A 96 -8.40 -18.84 -1.48
C GLY A 96 -7.47 -19.55 -0.49
N GLU A 97 -7.22 -20.85 -0.69
CA GLU A 97 -6.41 -21.66 0.23
C GLU A 97 -4.99 -21.14 0.38
N SER A 98 -4.39 -20.66 -0.73
CA SER A 98 -3.03 -20.10 -0.74
C SER A 98 -2.86 -18.90 0.22
N LEU A 99 -3.92 -18.15 0.51
CA LEU A 99 -3.85 -16.94 1.33
C LEU A 99 -3.73 -17.22 2.83
N GLN A 100 -4.02 -18.45 3.27
CA GLN A 100 -4.11 -18.79 4.70
C GLN A 100 -2.78 -18.61 5.43
N GLY A 101 -1.65 -18.99 4.84
CA GLY A 101 -0.34 -18.91 5.50
C GLY A 101 -0.01 -17.48 5.95
N CYS A 102 -0.09 -16.52 5.02
CA CYS A 102 0.14 -15.12 5.37
C CYS A 102 -0.92 -14.54 6.33
N LEU A 103 -2.16 -15.03 6.28
CA LEU A 103 -3.20 -14.59 7.21
C LEU A 103 -2.92 -15.08 8.63
N GLU A 104 -2.47 -16.32 8.79
CA GLU A 104 -2.06 -16.88 10.07
C GLU A 104 -0.87 -16.13 10.67
N GLU A 105 0.13 -15.79 9.85
CA GLU A 105 1.26 -14.94 10.28
C GLU A 105 0.80 -13.57 10.77
N ALA A 106 -0.17 -12.95 10.08
CA ALA A 106 -0.73 -11.67 10.51
C ALA A 106 -1.49 -11.80 11.83
N LEU A 107 -2.32 -12.84 12.00
CA LEU A 107 -3.12 -13.06 13.20
C LEU A 107 -2.27 -13.26 14.46
N VAL A 108 -1.07 -13.82 14.35
CA VAL A 108 -0.12 -13.96 15.47
C VAL A 108 0.31 -12.60 16.03
N LEU A 109 0.37 -11.56 15.20
CA LEU A 109 0.77 -10.21 15.61
C LEU A 109 -0.40 -9.38 16.16
N ILE A 110 -1.64 -9.79 15.91
CA ILE A 110 -2.83 -9.07 16.35
C ILE A 110 -3.34 -9.69 17.66
N PRO A 111 -3.62 -8.90 18.71
CA PRO A 111 -4.25 -9.44 19.91
C PRO A 111 -5.59 -10.12 19.60
N GLU A 112 -5.85 -11.28 20.19
CA GLU A 112 -7.04 -12.11 19.92
C GLU A 112 -8.37 -11.33 20.05
N ALA A 113 -8.46 -10.45 21.06
CA ALA A 113 -9.63 -9.58 21.28
C ALA A 113 -9.90 -8.57 20.15
N GLN A 114 -8.92 -8.35 19.27
CA GLN A 114 -8.99 -7.45 18.12
C GLN A 114 -9.19 -8.19 16.78
N HIS A 115 -9.04 -9.52 16.72
CA HIS A 115 -9.15 -10.28 15.47
C HIS A 115 -10.45 -9.93 14.73
N ARG A 116 -11.60 -10.13 15.39
CA ARG A 116 -12.94 -9.86 14.81
C ARG A 116 -13.26 -8.39 14.56
N LYS A 117 -12.37 -7.47 14.92
CA LYS A 117 -12.49 -6.02 14.70
C LYS A 117 -11.47 -5.52 13.68
N THR A 118 -10.65 -6.41 13.12
CA THR A 118 -9.59 -6.07 12.17
C THR A 118 -10.19 -6.06 10.76
N PRO A 119 -10.47 -4.89 10.16
CA PRO A 119 -10.91 -4.81 8.77
C PRO A 119 -9.90 -5.49 7.86
N THR A 120 -10.40 -6.42 7.05
CA THR A 120 -9.59 -7.20 6.10
C THR A 120 -10.21 -7.08 4.72
N PHE A 121 -9.38 -6.69 3.75
CA PHE A 121 -9.78 -6.47 2.37
C PHE A 121 -8.81 -7.13 1.41
N LEU A 122 -9.32 -7.67 0.31
CA LEU A 122 -8.48 -8.09 -0.82
C LEU A 122 -8.81 -7.24 -2.05
N GLY A 123 -7.81 -6.51 -2.54
CA GLY A 123 -7.89 -5.79 -3.80
C GLY A 123 -7.19 -6.57 -4.90
N ALA A 124 -7.94 -7.02 -5.90
CA ALA A 124 -7.37 -7.63 -7.08
C ALA A 124 -7.12 -6.61 -8.17
N THR A 125 -5.90 -6.59 -8.72
CA THR A 125 -5.46 -5.57 -9.68
C THR A 125 -5.54 -6.09 -11.12
N ALA A 126 -4.63 -5.63 -11.99
CA ALA A 126 -4.71 -5.81 -13.43
C ALA A 126 -4.79 -7.29 -13.89
N GLY A 127 -4.19 -8.24 -13.18
CA GLY A 127 -4.29 -9.67 -13.51
C GLY A 127 -5.75 -10.18 -13.53
N MET A 128 -6.52 -9.82 -12.51
CA MET A 128 -7.95 -10.14 -12.45
C MET A 128 -8.78 -9.27 -13.39
N ARG A 129 -8.35 -8.05 -13.75
CA ARG A 129 -9.03 -7.24 -14.79
C ARG A 129 -8.93 -7.93 -16.15
N LEU A 130 -7.75 -8.47 -16.47
CA LEU A 130 -7.55 -9.26 -17.69
C LEU A 130 -8.38 -10.55 -17.65
N LEU A 131 -8.33 -11.30 -16.53
CA LEU A 131 -9.14 -12.52 -16.41
C LEU A 131 -10.64 -12.23 -16.54
N SER A 132 -11.15 -11.17 -15.91
CA SER A 132 -12.57 -10.79 -15.99
C SER A 132 -12.99 -10.43 -17.41
N ARG A 133 -12.13 -9.75 -18.18
CA ARG A 133 -12.36 -9.47 -19.61
C ARG A 133 -12.31 -10.72 -20.49
N LYS A 134 -11.39 -11.66 -20.19
CA LYS A 134 -11.24 -12.92 -20.94
C LYS A 134 -12.37 -13.90 -20.64
N ASN A 135 -12.68 -14.09 -19.35
CA ASN A 135 -13.64 -15.05 -18.84
C ASN A 135 -14.18 -14.61 -17.46
N SER A 136 -15.34 -13.94 -17.49
CA SER A 136 -15.99 -13.42 -16.29
C SER A 136 -16.54 -14.49 -15.35
N SER A 137 -16.79 -15.73 -15.81
CA SER A 137 -17.19 -16.82 -14.90
C SER A 137 -15.99 -17.29 -14.08
N GLN A 138 -14.84 -17.52 -14.72
CA GLN A 138 -13.61 -17.90 -14.01
C GLN A 138 -13.18 -16.83 -13.00
N ALA A 139 -13.29 -15.54 -13.36
CA ALA A 139 -13.00 -14.48 -12.41
C ALA A 139 -13.94 -14.52 -11.18
N ARG A 140 -15.24 -14.77 -11.40
CA ARG A 140 -16.21 -14.93 -10.30
C ARG A 140 -15.93 -16.14 -9.42
N ASP A 141 -15.53 -17.27 -10.02
CA ASP A 141 -15.20 -18.48 -9.27
C ASP A 141 -13.99 -18.26 -8.35
N ILE A 142 -12.99 -17.52 -8.81
CA ILE A 142 -11.83 -17.10 -8.01
C ILE A 142 -12.26 -16.20 -6.84
N PHE A 143 -13.05 -15.16 -7.11
CA PHE A 143 -13.55 -14.28 -6.04
C PHE A 143 -14.44 -15.02 -5.03
N ALA A 144 -15.25 -15.98 -5.47
CA ALA A 144 -16.07 -16.81 -4.59
C ALA A 144 -15.20 -17.69 -3.67
N ALA A 145 -14.15 -18.32 -4.21
CA ALA A 145 -13.23 -19.13 -3.43
C ALA A 145 -12.45 -18.30 -2.39
N VAL A 146 -11.94 -17.14 -2.79
CA VAL A 146 -11.26 -16.19 -1.88
C VAL A 146 -12.22 -15.73 -0.78
N THR A 147 -13.43 -15.32 -1.15
CA THR A 147 -14.46 -14.86 -0.21
C THR A 147 -14.84 -15.97 0.78
N GLN A 148 -14.92 -17.22 0.33
CA GLN A 148 -15.21 -18.36 1.20
C GLN A 148 -14.12 -18.59 2.24
N VAL A 149 -12.84 -18.48 1.86
CA VAL A 149 -11.72 -18.72 2.79
C VAL A 149 -11.57 -17.55 3.76
N LEU A 150 -11.46 -16.32 3.25
CA LEU A 150 -11.26 -15.15 4.09
C LEU A 150 -12.49 -14.84 4.94
N GLY A 151 -13.70 -15.07 4.44
CA GLY A 151 -14.94 -14.87 5.21
C GLY A 151 -15.15 -15.89 6.35
N ARG A 152 -14.40 -16.99 6.38
CA ARG A 152 -14.39 -17.95 7.51
C ARG A 152 -13.31 -17.67 8.54
N SER A 153 -12.36 -16.79 8.22
CA SER A 153 -11.27 -16.44 9.12
C SER A 153 -11.74 -15.55 10.27
N PRO A 154 -11.03 -15.47 11.40
CA PRO A 154 -11.48 -14.73 12.59
C PRO A 154 -11.34 -13.20 12.47
N VAL A 155 -11.37 -12.64 11.25
CA VAL A 155 -11.22 -11.19 10.98
C VAL A 155 -12.54 -10.56 10.55
N ASP A 156 -12.59 -9.22 10.52
CA ASP A 156 -13.70 -8.48 9.92
C ASP A 156 -13.47 -8.38 8.39
N PHE A 157 -13.83 -9.43 7.66
CA PHE A 157 -13.61 -9.48 6.21
C PHE A 157 -14.66 -8.67 5.45
N TRP A 158 -14.24 -7.58 4.83
CA TRP A 158 -15.11 -6.65 4.11
C TRP A 158 -15.38 -7.08 2.67
N GLY A 159 -14.51 -7.90 2.09
CA GLY A 159 -14.69 -8.43 0.74
C GLY A 159 -13.41 -8.56 -0.05
N ALA A 160 -13.55 -9.22 -1.20
CA ALA A 160 -12.55 -9.30 -2.24
C ALA A 160 -13.10 -8.64 -3.50
N GLU A 161 -12.47 -7.57 -3.95
CA GLU A 161 -12.98 -6.74 -5.05
C GLU A 161 -11.96 -6.56 -6.16
N LEU A 162 -12.49 -6.32 -7.38
CA LEU A 162 -11.68 -5.92 -8.51
C LEU A 162 -11.40 -4.42 -8.42
N LEU A 163 -10.21 -4.06 -7.97
CA LEU A 163 -9.79 -2.67 -7.83
C LEU A 163 -9.78 -1.99 -9.20
N ALA A 164 -10.29 -0.77 -9.33
CA ALA A 164 -10.17 0.01 -10.57
C ALA A 164 -8.72 0.47 -10.78
N GLY A 165 -8.28 0.61 -12.04
CA GLY A 165 -6.90 1.01 -12.34
C GLY A 165 -6.58 2.42 -11.83
N GLN A 166 -7.55 3.33 -11.94
CA GLN A 166 -7.47 4.67 -11.38
C GLN A 166 -7.34 4.64 -9.85
N ALA A 167 -8.09 3.77 -9.18
CA ALA A 167 -8.02 3.64 -7.72
C ALA A 167 -6.64 3.10 -7.27
N GLU A 168 -6.10 2.09 -7.97
CA GLU A 168 -4.75 1.59 -7.75
C GLU A 168 -3.69 2.69 -7.87
N GLY A 169 -3.73 3.47 -8.96
CA GLY A 169 -2.82 4.60 -9.16
C GLY A 169 -2.99 5.70 -8.11
N ALA A 170 -4.23 6.00 -7.73
CA ALA A 170 -4.54 7.04 -6.74
C ALA A 170 -4.09 6.65 -5.33
N PHE A 171 -4.33 5.41 -4.91
CA PHE A 171 -3.82 4.91 -3.64
C PHE A 171 -2.29 4.78 -3.63
N GLY A 172 -1.66 4.43 -4.76
CA GLY A 172 -0.20 4.49 -4.91
C GLY A 172 0.36 5.90 -4.65
N TRP A 173 -0.32 6.95 -5.14
CA TRP A 173 0.03 8.34 -4.88
C TRP A 173 -0.08 8.73 -3.41
N ILE A 174 -1.14 8.27 -2.71
CA ILE A 174 -1.27 8.48 -1.26
C ILE A 174 -0.09 7.84 -0.53
N THR A 175 0.28 6.60 -0.87
CA THR A 175 1.41 5.91 -0.25
C THR A 175 2.73 6.67 -0.42
N VAL A 176 3.03 7.15 -1.63
CA VAL A 176 4.26 7.92 -1.91
C VAL A 176 4.30 9.16 -1.02
N ASN A 177 3.24 9.95 -1.01
CA ASN A 177 3.21 11.22 -0.29
C ASN A 177 3.11 11.06 1.23
N TYR A 178 2.50 9.96 1.70
CA TYR A 178 2.56 9.57 3.10
C TYR A 178 3.98 9.19 3.52
N GLY A 179 4.64 8.31 2.74
CA GLY A 179 6.00 7.86 3.03
C GLY A 179 7.03 8.99 3.00
N LEU A 180 6.85 9.98 2.12
CA LEU A 180 7.70 11.18 2.09
C LEU A 180 7.37 12.20 3.19
N GLY A 181 6.31 11.97 3.96
CA GLY A 181 5.83 12.91 4.96
C GLY A 181 5.38 14.23 4.35
N THR A 182 4.84 14.22 3.13
CA THR A 182 4.30 15.38 2.41
C THR A 182 2.79 15.54 2.60
N LEU A 183 2.07 14.48 3.02
CA LEU A 183 0.68 14.58 3.47
C LEU A 183 0.55 15.00 4.94
N VAL A 184 1.45 14.49 5.78
CA VAL A 184 1.47 14.74 7.22
C VAL A 184 2.88 14.50 7.75
N LYS A 185 3.33 15.33 8.70
CA LYS A 185 4.67 15.21 9.30
C LYS A 185 4.63 15.57 10.77
N TYR A 186 5.39 14.85 11.59
CA TYR A 186 5.59 15.21 12.99
C TYR A 186 6.69 16.27 13.09
N SER A 187 6.35 17.44 13.63
CA SER A 187 7.26 18.56 13.78
C SER A 187 8.20 18.38 14.97
N PHE A 188 9.26 19.20 15.04
CA PHE A 188 10.13 19.27 16.22
C PHE A 188 9.42 19.86 17.45
N THR A 189 8.27 20.53 17.27
CA THR A 189 7.45 21.08 18.37
C THR A 189 6.56 20.02 19.01
N GLY A 190 6.54 18.79 18.47
CA GLY A 190 5.73 17.70 18.98
C GLY A 190 4.28 17.69 18.44
N GLU A 191 4.04 18.34 17.31
CA GLU A 191 2.72 18.46 16.69
C GLU A 191 2.71 17.85 15.30
N TRP A 192 1.57 17.29 14.89
CA TRP A 192 1.35 16.91 13.50
C TRP A 192 1.07 18.17 12.68
N ILE A 193 1.84 18.36 11.62
CA ILE A 193 1.71 19.48 10.70
C ILE A 193 1.48 18.96 9.28
N GLN A 194 0.79 19.77 8.48
CA GLN A 194 0.62 19.53 7.06
C GLN A 194 1.66 20.35 6.28
N PRO A 195 2.52 19.70 5.49
CA PRO A 195 3.43 20.40 4.58
C PRO A 195 2.70 21.11 3.42
N PRO A 196 3.38 22.08 2.76
CA PRO A 196 2.83 22.75 1.59
C PRO A 196 2.55 21.78 0.43
N GLU A 197 1.47 22.05 -0.33
CA GLU A 197 1.03 21.21 -1.45
C GLU A 197 2.10 21.11 -2.56
N GLU A 198 2.95 22.13 -2.72
CA GLU A 198 4.04 22.13 -3.70
C GLU A 198 5.11 21.08 -3.43
N MET A 199 5.13 20.48 -2.23
CA MET A 199 6.00 19.35 -1.90
C MET A 199 5.43 18.00 -2.32
N LEU A 200 4.17 17.93 -2.75
CA LEU A 200 3.57 16.68 -3.21
C LEU A 200 4.28 16.18 -4.48
N VAL A 201 4.40 14.86 -4.55
CA VAL A 201 5.13 14.12 -5.57
C VAL A 201 4.15 13.27 -6.36
N GLY A 202 4.23 13.30 -7.68
CA GLY A 202 3.49 12.40 -8.55
C GLY A 202 3.96 10.95 -8.41
N ALA A 203 3.11 9.99 -8.73
CA ALA A 203 3.37 8.57 -8.58
C ALA A 203 3.19 7.86 -9.93
N LEU A 204 4.21 7.10 -10.33
CA LEU A 204 4.20 6.27 -11.53
C LEU A 204 4.39 4.80 -11.11
N ASP A 205 3.37 3.99 -11.38
CA ASP A 205 3.39 2.55 -11.12
C ASP A 205 3.46 1.77 -12.43
N MET A 206 4.22 0.69 -12.47
CA MET A 206 4.21 -0.25 -13.58
C MET A 206 4.21 -1.68 -13.04
N GLY A 207 3.04 -2.29 -13.04
CA GLY A 207 2.86 -3.71 -12.79
C GLY A 207 3.19 -4.57 -14.02
N GLY A 208 2.85 -5.86 -13.94
CA GLY A 208 2.98 -6.77 -15.09
C GLY A 208 1.94 -6.52 -16.19
N ALA A 209 0.75 -6.02 -15.83
CA ALA A 209 -0.38 -5.89 -16.75
C ALA A 209 -0.88 -4.46 -17.03
N SER A 210 -0.63 -3.50 -16.15
CA SER A 210 -0.92 -2.08 -16.39
C SER A 210 0.19 -1.19 -15.86
N THR A 211 0.17 0.06 -16.29
CA THR A 211 0.95 1.15 -15.72
C THR A 211 0.04 2.33 -15.42
N GLN A 212 0.35 3.09 -14.39
CA GLN A 212 -0.47 4.16 -13.84
C GLN A 212 0.35 5.42 -13.65
N ILE A 213 -0.30 6.56 -13.87
CA ILE A 213 0.24 7.89 -13.57
C ILE A 213 -0.78 8.64 -12.72
N THR A 214 -0.32 9.20 -11.61
CA THR A 214 -1.16 10.01 -10.72
C THR A 214 -0.38 11.21 -10.19
N PHE A 215 -0.97 12.41 -10.24
CA PHE A 215 -0.36 13.62 -9.67
C PHE A 215 -1.41 14.73 -9.46
N VAL A 216 -1.03 15.77 -8.72
CA VAL A 216 -1.82 16.99 -8.58
C VAL A 216 -1.46 17.95 -9.74
N PRO A 217 -2.38 18.23 -10.67
CA PRO A 217 -2.10 19.15 -11.77
C PRO A 217 -2.07 20.61 -11.33
N GLY A 218 -1.43 21.48 -12.12
CA GLY A 218 -1.37 22.93 -11.82
C GLY A 218 -2.67 23.71 -12.08
N GLY A 219 -3.70 23.05 -12.59
CA GLY A 219 -4.99 23.63 -12.96
C GLY A 219 -6.11 22.60 -12.83
N PRO A 220 -7.35 22.96 -13.17
CA PRO A 220 -8.49 22.05 -13.02
C PRO A 220 -8.35 20.82 -13.93
N ILE A 221 -8.70 19.64 -13.41
CA ILE A 221 -8.82 18.42 -14.21
C ILE A 221 -10.05 18.57 -15.12
N LEU A 222 -9.82 18.58 -16.43
CA LEU A 222 -10.85 18.80 -17.45
C LEU A 222 -11.70 17.54 -17.69
N ASP A 223 -11.07 16.37 -17.78
CA ASP A 223 -11.78 15.09 -17.84
C ASP A 223 -12.04 14.53 -16.43
N LYS A 224 -13.25 14.73 -15.93
CA LYS A 224 -13.66 14.26 -14.59
C LYS A 224 -13.63 12.74 -14.42
N SER A 225 -13.61 11.95 -15.49
CA SER A 225 -13.45 10.50 -15.38
C SER A 225 -12.03 10.09 -14.93
N THR A 226 -11.07 11.02 -15.02
CA THR A 226 -9.67 10.86 -14.58
C THR A 226 -9.38 11.54 -13.24
N GLN A 227 -10.39 12.09 -12.56
CA GLN A 227 -10.24 12.73 -11.26
C GLN A 227 -10.52 11.73 -10.13
N ALA A 228 -9.66 11.74 -9.10
CA ALA A 228 -9.93 11.11 -7.82
C ALA A 228 -9.81 12.14 -6.69
N ASP A 229 -10.81 12.16 -5.80
CA ASP A 229 -10.90 13.12 -4.69
C ASP A 229 -10.72 12.40 -3.35
N PHE A 230 -9.89 12.97 -2.47
CA PHE A 230 -9.61 12.42 -1.14
C PHE A 230 -9.64 13.50 -0.08
N ARG A 231 -10.04 13.12 1.14
CA ARG A 231 -9.83 13.94 2.32
C ARG A 231 -8.87 13.22 3.27
N LEU A 232 -7.67 13.75 3.43
CA LEU A 232 -6.59 13.15 4.22
C LEU A 232 -6.04 14.17 5.21
N TYR A 233 -6.01 13.81 6.48
CA TYR A 233 -5.50 14.66 7.57
C TYR A 233 -6.15 16.05 7.63
N GLY A 234 -7.44 16.13 7.29
CA GLY A 234 -8.24 17.35 7.30
C GLY A 234 -8.22 18.16 6.00
N SER A 235 -7.41 17.76 5.01
CA SER A 235 -7.27 18.47 3.73
C SER A 235 -7.84 17.68 2.57
N ASP A 236 -8.43 18.40 1.62
CA ASP A 236 -9.03 17.85 0.41
C ASP A 236 -8.01 17.89 -0.74
N TYR A 237 -7.88 16.80 -1.49
CA TYR A 237 -6.97 16.64 -2.61
C TYR A 237 -7.73 16.15 -3.83
N SER A 238 -7.55 16.81 -4.98
CA SER A 238 -8.03 16.34 -6.27
C SER A 238 -6.85 15.97 -7.15
N VAL A 239 -6.70 14.68 -7.43
CA VAL A 239 -5.58 14.16 -8.25
C VAL A 239 -6.07 13.71 -9.61
N TYR A 240 -5.26 13.98 -10.64
CA TYR A 240 -5.40 13.28 -11.92
C TYR A 240 -4.87 11.87 -11.74
N THR A 241 -5.58 10.87 -12.23
CA THR A 241 -5.13 9.49 -12.26
C THR A 241 -5.60 8.77 -13.52
N HIS A 242 -4.70 8.04 -14.16
CA HIS A 242 -5.04 7.17 -15.27
C HIS A 242 -4.27 5.85 -15.21
N SER A 243 -4.90 4.79 -15.71
CA SER A 243 -4.34 3.44 -15.76
C SER A 243 -4.40 2.88 -17.17
N TYR A 244 -3.23 2.69 -17.77
CA TYR A 244 -3.07 2.06 -19.07
C TYR A 244 -3.00 0.55 -18.93
N LEU A 245 -4.17 -0.11 -19.00
CA LEU A 245 -4.23 -1.57 -19.10
C LEU A 245 -3.55 -2.04 -20.39
N CYS A 246 -2.86 -3.17 -20.35
CA CYS A 246 -2.06 -3.72 -21.45
C CYS A 246 -0.73 -2.99 -21.74
N PHE A 247 -0.37 -2.02 -20.91
CA PHE A 247 0.92 -1.32 -20.88
C PHE A 247 1.73 -1.63 -19.60
N GLY A 248 1.33 -2.65 -18.83
CA GLY A 248 2.27 -3.24 -17.87
C GLY A 248 3.38 -3.99 -18.59
N ARG A 249 4.52 -4.19 -17.91
CA ARG A 249 5.74 -4.76 -18.52
C ARG A 249 5.46 -6.06 -19.28
N ASP A 250 4.82 -7.04 -18.65
CA ASP A 250 4.63 -8.37 -19.23
C ASP A 250 3.65 -8.35 -20.41
N GLN A 251 2.58 -7.56 -20.31
CA GLN A 251 1.60 -7.42 -21.41
C GLN A 251 2.18 -6.65 -22.60
N MET A 252 3.00 -5.63 -22.34
CA MET A 252 3.74 -4.92 -23.40
C MET A 252 4.70 -5.87 -24.11
N LEU A 253 5.50 -6.66 -23.37
CA LEU A 253 6.44 -7.63 -23.97
C LEU A 253 5.71 -8.69 -24.81
N SER A 254 4.55 -9.17 -24.34
CA SER A 254 3.72 -10.11 -25.12
C SER A 254 3.19 -9.47 -26.42
N ARG A 255 2.66 -8.25 -26.34
CA ARG A 255 2.17 -7.49 -27.51
C ARG A 255 3.29 -7.19 -28.50
N LEU A 256 4.47 -6.81 -28.02
CA LEU A 256 5.67 -6.60 -28.84
C LEU A 256 6.01 -7.87 -29.63
N LEU A 257 6.06 -9.01 -28.93
CA LEU A 257 6.37 -10.30 -29.55
C LEU A 257 5.33 -10.68 -30.62
N VAL A 258 4.04 -10.50 -30.34
CA VAL A 258 2.97 -10.73 -31.32
C VAL A 258 3.09 -9.79 -32.51
N GLY A 259 3.35 -8.49 -32.29
CA GLY A 259 3.54 -7.51 -33.36
C GLY A 259 4.68 -7.92 -34.31
N LEU A 260 5.81 -8.36 -33.75
CA LEU A 260 6.94 -8.86 -34.53
C LEU A 260 6.56 -10.12 -35.35
N VAL A 261 5.83 -11.07 -34.77
CA VAL A 261 5.34 -12.26 -35.48
C VAL A 261 4.41 -11.88 -36.64
N GLN A 262 3.48 -10.94 -36.42
CA GLN A 262 2.54 -10.48 -37.46
C GLN A 262 3.25 -9.71 -38.59
N SER A 263 4.25 -8.90 -38.25
CA SER A 263 5.00 -8.11 -39.24
C SER A 263 5.76 -8.99 -40.23
N ARG A 264 6.28 -10.14 -39.76
CA ARG A 264 7.05 -11.08 -40.59
C ARG A 264 6.85 -12.52 -40.11
N PRO A 265 5.76 -13.19 -40.53
CA PRO A 265 5.50 -14.57 -40.15
C PRO A 265 6.60 -15.50 -40.72
N ALA A 266 7.44 -16.04 -39.83
CA ALA A 266 8.45 -17.03 -40.16
C ALA A 266 8.65 -17.99 -38.98
N ALA A 267 9.12 -19.22 -39.22
CA ALA A 267 9.43 -20.19 -38.15
C ALA A 267 10.63 -19.76 -37.28
N LEU A 268 11.48 -18.86 -37.81
CA LEU A 268 12.53 -18.17 -37.07
C LEU A 268 12.14 -16.70 -36.94
N LEU A 269 11.84 -16.28 -35.71
CA LEU A 269 11.58 -14.89 -35.38
C LEU A 269 12.87 -14.19 -34.95
N ARG A 270 13.19 -13.08 -35.62
CA ARG A 270 14.30 -12.21 -35.23
C ARG A 270 13.77 -11.09 -34.35
N HIS A 271 14.11 -11.14 -33.07
CA HIS A 271 13.61 -10.21 -32.06
C HIS A 271 14.63 -9.07 -31.83
N PRO A 272 14.33 -7.82 -32.25
CA PRO A 272 15.29 -6.71 -32.17
C PRO A 272 15.65 -6.29 -30.74
N CYS A 273 14.73 -6.48 -29.81
CA CYS A 273 14.93 -6.10 -28.40
C CYS A 273 15.59 -7.18 -27.55
N TYR A 274 15.85 -8.37 -28.09
CA TYR A 274 16.65 -9.38 -27.41
C TYR A 274 18.11 -9.23 -27.83
N LEU A 275 19.02 -9.45 -26.88
CA LEU A 275 20.45 -9.30 -27.10
C LEU A 275 20.97 -10.24 -28.19
N SER A 276 22.02 -9.80 -28.89
CA SER A 276 22.57 -10.55 -30.02
C SER A 276 23.08 -11.93 -29.59
N GLY A 277 22.66 -12.97 -30.32
CA GLY A 277 23.03 -14.35 -30.02
C GLY A 277 22.19 -15.04 -28.95
N TYR A 278 21.21 -14.35 -28.35
CA TYR A 278 20.18 -15.02 -27.54
C TYR A 278 19.32 -15.93 -28.44
N GLN A 279 19.05 -17.15 -27.99
CA GLN A 279 18.13 -18.07 -28.68
C GLN A 279 17.22 -18.77 -27.68
N THR A 280 15.94 -18.91 -28.05
CA THR A 280 14.96 -19.68 -27.28
C THR A 280 13.88 -20.23 -28.20
N THR A 281 13.08 -21.15 -27.69
CA THR A 281 11.85 -21.61 -28.34
C THR A 281 10.66 -21.13 -27.51
N LEU A 282 9.63 -20.60 -28.17
CA LEU A 282 8.40 -20.13 -27.52
C LEU A 282 7.18 -20.81 -28.12
N ALA A 283 6.22 -21.19 -27.28
CA ALA A 283 4.92 -21.67 -27.71
C ALA A 283 4.09 -20.48 -28.22
N LEU A 284 3.55 -20.59 -29.43
CA LEU A 284 2.81 -19.52 -30.09
C LEU A 284 1.44 -19.31 -29.44
N GLY A 285 0.73 -20.40 -29.10
CA GLY A 285 -0.63 -20.36 -28.55
C GLY A 285 -0.81 -19.39 -27.37
N PRO A 286 -0.02 -19.54 -26.28
CA PRO A 286 -0.15 -18.69 -25.09
C PRO A 286 -0.01 -17.18 -25.35
N LEU A 287 0.70 -16.77 -26.41
CA LEU A 287 0.89 -15.34 -26.74
C LEU A 287 -0.43 -14.68 -27.18
N TYR A 288 -1.32 -15.45 -27.80
CA TYR A 288 -2.61 -14.97 -28.32
C TYR A 288 -3.77 -15.17 -27.34
N GLU A 289 -3.51 -15.73 -26.16
CA GLU A 289 -4.53 -15.97 -25.14
C GLU A 289 -4.84 -14.75 -24.27
N SER A 290 -4.01 -13.71 -24.33
CA SER A 290 -4.22 -12.49 -23.56
C SER A 290 -5.31 -11.62 -24.19
N PRO A 291 -6.25 -11.05 -23.41
CA PRO A 291 -7.23 -10.09 -23.94
C PRO A 291 -6.59 -8.77 -24.41
N CYS A 292 -5.28 -8.57 -24.17
CA CYS A 292 -4.50 -7.46 -24.73
C CYS A 292 -4.00 -7.69 -26.16
N VAL A 293 -4.23 -8.88 -26.72
CA VAL A 293 -3.84 -9.26 -28.07
C VAL A 293 -5.10 -9.45 -28.91
N HIS A 294 -5.29 -8.60 -29.92
CA HIS A 294 -6.46 -8.62 -30.81
C HIS A 294 -6.18 -9.27 -32.18
N ALA A 295 -5.06 -10.01 -32.28
CA ALA A 295 -4.65 -10.71 -33.49
C ALA A 295 -4.90 -12.22 -33.35
N THR A 296 -4.89 -12.94 -34.47
CA THR A 296 -4.92 -14.41 -34.50
C THR A 296 -3.54 -14.95 -34.91
N PRO A 297 -3.14 -16.13 -34.40
CA PRO A 297 -1.86 -16.73 -34.79
C PRO A 297 -1.85 -17.04 -36.30
N PRO A 298 -0.78 -16.69 -37.04
CA PRO A 298 -0.67 -17.02 -38.45
C PRO A 298 -0.70 -18.54 -38.66
N LEU A 299 -1.67 -19.03 -39.45
CA LEU A 299 -1.91 -20.47 -39.66
C LEU A 299 -0.72 -21.22 -40.29
N SER A 300 0.18 -20.49 -40.96
CA SER A 300 1.39 -21.04 -41.59
C SER A 300 2.51 -21.41 -40.61
N LEU A 301 2.42 -20.94 -39.36
CA LEU A 301 3.51 -21.08 -38.40
C LEU A 301 3.38 -22.36 -37.57
N PRO A 302 4.52 -22.96 -37.18
CA PRO A 302 4.52 -24.05 -36.22
C PRO A 302 4.01 -23.57 -34.85
N GLN A 303 3.53 -24.51 -34.03
CA GLN A 303 3.12 -24.23 -32.65
C GLN A 303 4.27 -23.70 -31.79
N ASN A 304 5.51 -24.07 -32.12
CA ASN A 304 6.72 -23.64 -31.44
C ASN A 304 7.60 -22.85 -32.39
N LEU A 305 7.88 -21.60 -32.00
CA LEU A 305 8.64 -20.64 -32.77
C LEU A 305 10.06 -20.56 -32.21
N THR A 306 11.07 -20.62 -33.08
CA THR A 306 12.44 -20.30 -32.67
C THR A 306 12.60 -18.79 -32.67
N VAL A 307 13.10 -18.22 -31.58
CA VAL A 307 13.33 -16.79 -31.43
C VAL A 307 14.81 -16.54 -31.25
N GLU A 308 15.35 -15.64 -32.07
CA GLU A 308 16.74 -15.21 -32.05
C GLU A 308 16.82 -13.71 -31.78
N GLY A 309 17.65 -13.30 -30.82
CA GLY A 309 17.92 -11.90 -30.54
C GLY A 309 18.91 -11.30 -31.52
N THR A 310 18.61 -10.09 -32.04
CA THR A 310 19.49 -9.39 -32.99
C THR A 310 20.28 -8.24 -32.35
N GLY A 311 19.95 -7.82 -31.13
CA GLY A 311 20.63 -6.72 -30.43
C GLY A 311 20.56 -5.39 -31.18
N ASN A 312 19.43 -5.08 -31.83
CA ASN A 312 19.24 -3.87 -32.62
C ASN A 312 18.30 -2.90 -31.89
N PRO A 313 18.84 -1.98 -31.07
CA PRO A 313 18.02 -1.04 -30.30
C PRO A 313 17.18 -0.11 -31.18
N GLY A 314 17.67 0.30 -32.37
CA GLY A 314 16.90 1.16 -33.27
C GLY A 314 15.64 0.47 -33.79
N ALA A 315 15.77 -0.76 -34.29
CA ALA A 315 14.62 -1.56 -34.70
C ALA A 315 13.71 -1.94 -33.52
N CYS A 316 14.29 -2.09 -32.33
CA CYS A 316 13.53 -2.34 -31.10
C CYS A 316 12.64 -1.15 -30.74
N VAL A 317 13.20 0.07 -30.71
CA VAL A 317 12.43 1.29 -30.45
C VAL A 317 11.32 1.46 -31.48
N SER A 318 11.58 1.22 -32.77
CA SER A 318 10.53 1.26 -33.81
C SER A 318 9.39 0.29 -33.51
N ALA A 319 9.70 -0.96 -33.18
CA ALA A 319 8.69 -1.97 -32.85
C ALA A 319 7.93 -1.66 -31.55
N ILE A 320 8.59 -1.07 -30.54
CA ILE A 320 7.94 -0.61 -29.31
C ILE A 320 6.97 0.55 -29.61
N ARG A 321 7.38 1.51 -30.44
CA ARG A 321 6.55 2.68 -30.79
C ARG A 321 5.28 2.29 -31.53
N GLU A 322 5.27 1.20 -32.29
CA GLU A 322 4.06 0.66 -32.94
C GLU A 322 2.97 0.22 -31.94
N LEU A 323 3.31 0.01 -30.66
CA LEU A 323 2.35 -0.35 -29.62
C LEU A 323 1.54 0.85 -29.09
N PHE A 324 1.96 2.07 -29.45
CA PHE A 324 1.37 3.34 -29.03
C PHE A 324 0.77 4.07 -30.23
N ASN A 325 -0.34 4.76 -30.00
CA ASN A 325 -0.92 5.69 -30.96
C ASN A 325 -0.60 7.14 -30.55
N PHE A 326 0.65 7.58 -30.77
CA PHE A 326 1.06 8.96 -30.47
C PHE A 326 0.39 10.01 -31.37
N SER A 327 0.01 9.66 -32.60
CA SER A 327 -0.61 10.61 -33.54
C SER A 327 -1.99 11.09 -33.08
N SER A 328 -2.67 10.31 -32.24
CA SER A 328 -3.95 10.70 -31.62
C SER A 328 -3.88 11.96 -30.75
N CYS A 329 -2.70 12.29 -30.20
CA CYS A 329 -2.46 13.44 -29.33
C CYS A 329 -1.68 14.57 -30.03
N GLN A 330 -1.46 14.49 -31.35
CA GLN A 330 -0.63 15.46 -32.05
C GLN A 330 -1.20 16.89 -31.94
N GLY A 331 -0.39 17.80 -31.40
CA GLY A 331 -0.76 19.21 -31.22
C GLY A 331 -1.64 19.50 -30.00
N GLN A 332 -1.84 18.54 -29.11
CA GLN A 332 -2.55 18.72 -27.84
C GLN A 332 -1.56 18.72 -26.68
N GLU A 333 -1.62 19.74 -25.81
CA GLU A 333 -0.77 19.83 -24.62
C GLU A 333 -1.29 18.96 -23.45
N ASP A 334 -2.62 18.78 -23.37
CA ASP A 334 -3.30 18.02 -22.32
C ASP A 334 -3.59 16.56 -22.74
N CYS A 335 -2.67 15.92 -23.45
CA CYS A 335 -2.83 14.57 -24.00
C CYS A 335 -1.50 13.81 -23.94
N ALA A 336 -1.57 12.55 -23.53
CA ALA A 336 -0.42 11.65 -23.48
C ALA A 336 -0.29 10.85 -24.80
N PHE A 337 -0.82 9.62 -24.81
CA PHE A 337 -0.92 8.76 -25.98
C PHE A 337 -2.28 8.04 -26.01
N ASP A 338 -2.60 7.40 -27.13
CA ASP A 338 -3.88 6.70 -27.36
C ASP A 338 -5.13 7.59 -27.15
N GLY A 339 -4.99 8.90 -27.32
CA GLY A 339 -6.06 9.89 -27.17
C GLY A 339 -6.46 10.12 -25.71
N VAL A 340 -5.62 9.68 -24.77
CA VAL A 340 -5.90 9.82 -23.34
C VAL A 340 -5.53 11.21 -22.87
N TYR A 341 -6.52 11.89 -22.30
CA TYR A 341 -6.34 13.16 -21.60
C TYR A 341 -5.31 13.00 -20.46
N GLN A 342 -4.33 13.90 -20.42
CA GLN A 342 -3.34 14.00 -19.36
C GLN A 342 -2.95 15.47 -19.19
N PRO A 343 -3.17 16.09 -18.01
CA PRO A 343 -2.70 17.45 -17.77
C PRO A 343 -1.18 17.56 -17.93
N PRO A 344 -0.63 18.78 -18.11
CA PRO A 344 0.81 18.98 -18.18
C PRO A 344 1.47 18.55 -16.87
N LEU A 345 2.59 17.83 -16.98
CA LEU A 345 3.33 17.34 -15.82
C LEU A 345 3.80 18.50 -14.93
N ARG A 346 3.70 18.32 -13.61
CA ARG A 346 4.13 19.31 -12.62
C ARG A 346 4.78 18.63 -11.43
N GLY A 347 5.88 19.20 -10.95
CA GLY A 347 6.56 18.76 -9.73
C GLY A 347 7.47 17.55 -9.92
N GLN A 348 7.81 16.90 -8.81
CA GLN A 348 8.63 15.68 -8.78
C GLN A 348 7.74 14.45 -8.97
N PHE A 349 8.33 13.35 -9.46
CA PHE A 349 7.64 12.08 -9.67
C PHE A 349 8.47 10.91 -9.12
N TYR A 350 7.82 10.00 -8.40
CA TYR A 350 8.40 8.73 -7.99
C TYR A 350 7.89 7.62 -8.90
N ALA A 351 8.81 6.93 -9.56
CA ALA A 351 8.54 5.78 -10.40
C ALA A 351 8.98 4.49 -9.69
N PHE A 352 8.03 3.59 -9.42
CA PHE A 352 8.24 2.37 -8.64
C PHE A 352 7.84 1.11 -9.40
N SER A 353 7.84 -0.05 -8.73
CA SER A 353 7.58 -1.36 -9.37
C SER A 353 8.54 -1.63 -10.55
N ASN A 354 8.06 -2.03 -11.73
CA ASN A 354 8.93 -2.36 -12.86
C ASN A 354 9.75 -1.17 -13.40
N PHE A 355 9.31 0.08 -13.16
CA PHE A 355 10.16 1.25 -13.42
C PHE A 355 11.46 1.16 -12.61
N TYR A 356 11.32 0.99 -11.30
CA TYR A 356 12.46 0.87 -10.38
C TYR A 356 13.32 -0.36 -10.69
N TYR A 357 12.74 -1.55 -10.79
CA TYR A 357 13.54 -2.78 -10.94
C TYR A 357 14.37 -2.79 -12.23
N THR A 358 13.79 -2.30 -13.35
CA THR A 358 14.51 -2.19 -14.62
C THR A 358 15.64 -1.17 -14.54
N PHE A 359 15.36 0.03 -14.02
CA PHE A 359 16.37 1.08 -13.93
C PHE A 359 17.44 0.78 -12.88
N HIS A 360 17.09 0.07 -11.80
CA HIS A 360 18.05 -0.39 -10.81
C HIS A 360 19.03 -1.40 -11.42
N PHE A 361 18.53 -2.38 -12.18
CA PHE A 361 19.38 -3.33 -12.90
C PHE A 361 20.36 -2.62 -13.86
N LEU A 362 19.90 -1.59 -14.57
CA LEU A 362 20.72 -0.81 -15.49
C LEU A 362 21.59 0.27 -14.82
N ASN A 363 21.56 0.37 -13.48
CA ASN A 363 22.27 1.39 -12.71
C ASN A 363 21.85 2.84 -13.04
N LEU A 364 20.56 3.07 -13.28
CA LEU A 364 19.95 4.33 -13.72
C LEU A 364 19.05 4.99 -12.66
N THR A 365 19.20 4.62 -11.38
CA THR A 365 18.38 5.14 -10.26
C THR A 365 18.95 6.40 -9.60
N SER A 366 20.02 6.97 -10.14
CA SER A 366 20.81 8.05 -9.52
C SER A 366 20.56 9.41 -10.16
N ARG A 367 19.34 9.62 -10.72
CA ARG A 367 18.91 10.85 -11.41
C ARG A 367 19.84 11.28 -12.55
N GLN A 368 20.28 10.33 -13.35
CA GLN A 368 21.09 10.62 -14.55
C GLN A 368 20.29 11.43 -15.58
N PRO A 369 20.95 12.31 -16.35
CA PRO A 369 20.31 13.01 -17.46
C PRO A 369 19.70 12.05 -18.49
N LEU A 370 18.65 12.49 -19.18
CA LEU A 370 17.92 11.70 -20.18
C LEU A 370 18.87 11.17 -21.27
N SER A 371 19.77 12.02 -21.77
CA SER A 371 20.83 11.61 -22.72
C SER A 371 21.71 10.44 -22.23
N THR A 372 22.07 10.42 -20.94
CA THR A 372 22.86 9.34 -20.33
C THR A 372 22.02 8.07 -20.20
N VAL A 373 20.77 8.18 -19.73
CA VAL A 373 19.82 7.08 -19.65
C VAL A 373 19.68 6.40 -21.02
N ASN A 374 19.42 7.20 -22.07
CA ASN A 374 19.28 6.70 -23.43
C ASN A 374 20.55 5.97 -23.90
N ALA A 375 21.72 6.60 -23.74
CA ALA A 375 22.99 5.99 -24.13
C ALA A 375 23.28 4.68 -23.39
N THR A 376 23.02 4.61 -22.08
CA THR A 376 23.25 3.40 -21.28
C THR A 376 22.33 2.25 -21.70
N ILE A 377 21.03 2.51 -21.90
CA ILE A 377 20.08 1.49 -22.36
C ILE A 377 20.45 1.02 -23.78
N TRP A 378 20.78 1.96 -24.67
CA TRP A 378 21.19 1.68 -26.03
C TRP A 378 22.44 0.78 -26.09
N GLU A 379 23.47 1.12 -25.31
CA GLU A 379 24.70 0.32 -25.23
C GLU A 379 24.42 -1.08 -24.66
N PHE A 380 23.63 -1.18 -23.59
CA PHE A 380 23.23 -2.47 -23.01
C PHE A 380 22.56 -3.38 -24.06
N CYS A 381 21.63 -2.83 -24.85
CA CYS A 381 20.94 -3.54 -25.91
C CYS A 381 21.83 -4.06 -27.04
N GLN A 382 23.02 -3.49 -27.22
CA GLN A 382 24.00 -3.92 -28.24
C GLN A 382 24.98 -4.97 -27.72
N ARG A 383 24.96 -5.30 -26.42
CA ARG A 383 25.88 -6.30 -25.85
C ARG A 383 25.53 -7.71 -26.32
N PRO A 384 26.53 -8.56 -26.61
CA PRO A 384 26.31 -9.98 -26.89
C PRO A 384 25.68 -10.71 -25.69
N TRP A 385 24.67 -11.55 -25.94
CA TRP A 385 23.96 -12.30 -24.91
C TRP A 385 24.91 -13.06 -23.97
N LYS A 386 25.86 -13.82 -24.53
CA LYS A 386 26.81 -14.62 -23.73
C LYS A 386 27.65 -13.80 -22.74
N LEU A 387 27.98 -12.55 -23.08
CA LEU A 387 28.73 -11.67 -22.18
C LEU A 387 27.84 -11.16 -21.04
N VAL A 388 26.58 -10.84 -21.35
CA VAL A 388 25.60 -10.39 -20.36
C VAL A 388 25.21 -11.55 -19.43
N GLU A 389 24.90 -12.72 -19.98
CA GLU A 389 24.60 -13.95 -19.23
C GLU A 389 25.73 -14.30 -18.25
N ALA A 390 26.98 -14.27 -18.70
CA ALA A 390 28.14 -14.53 -17.84
C ALA A 390 28.34 -13.45 -16.74
N SER A 391 27.89 -12.23 -16.96
CA SER A 391 28.03 -11.11 -16.00
C SER A 391 26.95 -11.10 -14.92
N TYR A 392 25.81 -11.77 -15.16
CA TYR A 392 24.65 -11.75 -14.26
C TYR A 392 24.12 -13.17 -13.97
N PRO A 393 24.94 -14.05 -13.36
CA PRO A 393 24.52 -15.42 -13.09
C PRO A 393 23.26 -15.47 -12.22
N GLY A 394 22.29 -16.31 -12.61
CA GLY A 394 21.04 -16.52 -11.86
C GLY A 394 19.93 -15.51 -12.12
N GLN A 395 20.12 -14.53 -13.01
CA GLN A 395 19.08 -13.57 -13.40
C GLN A 395 18.30 -13.97 -14.68
N ASP A 396 18.49 -15.20 -15.17
CA ASP A 396 18.01 -15.68 -16.48
C ASP A 396 16.52 -15.41 -16.74
N ARG A 397 15.71 -15.43 -15.68
CA ARG A 397 14.25 -15.22 -15.76
C ARG A 397 13.88 -13.86 -16.37
N TRP A 398 14.64 -12.80 -16.06
CA TRP A 398 14.34 -11.43 -16.50
C TRP A 398 15.42 -10.83 -17.38
N LEU A 399 16.62 -11.42 -17.40
CA LEU A 399 17.80 -10.85 -18.07
C LEU A 399 17.58 -10.56 -19.55
N ARG A 400 16.88 -11.47 -20.26
CA ARG A 400 16.56 -11.31 -21.69
C ARG A 400 15.67 -10.11 -21.99
N ASP A 401 14.87 -9.67 -21.02
CA ASP A 401 13.83 -8.68 -21.20
C ASP A 401 14.27 -7.25 -20.82
N TYR A 402 15.43 -7.07 -20.17
CA TYR A 402 15.85 -5.75 -19.69
C TYR A 402 16.13 -4.74 -20.80
N CYS A 403 16.59 -5.19 -21.98
CA CYS A 403 16.75 -4.30 -23.13
C CYS A 403 15.39 -3.77 -23.60
N ALA A 404 14.44 -4.68 -23.85
CA ALA A 404 13.07 -4.33 -24.22
C ALA A 404 12.40 -3.45 -23.15
N SER A 405 12.53 -3.81 -21.88
CA SER A 405 11.92 -3.10 -20.75
C SER A 405 12.51 -1.70 -20.58
N GLY A 406 13.84 -1.55 -20.72
CA GLY A 406 14.53 -0.26 -20.64
C GLY A 406 14.11 0.69 -21.76
N LEU A 407 14.15 0.21 -23.01
CA LEU A 407 13.73 1.01 -24.17
C LEU A 407 12.22 1.34 -24.11
N TYR A 408 11.40 0.41 -23.59
CA TYR A 408 9.99 0.65 -23.36
C TYR A 408 9.74 1.74 -22.33
N ILE A 409 10.36 1.65 -21.14
CA ILE A 409 10.21 2.66 -20.10
C ILE A 409 10.67 4.03 -20.61
N LEU A 410 11.79 4.08 -21.33
CA LEU A 410 12.27 5.33 -21.93
C LEU A 410 11.24 5.91 -22.91
N THR A 411 10.69 5.07 -23.80
CA THR A 411 9.67 5.49 -24.77
C THR A 411 8.39 5.96 -24.06
N LEU A 412 7.93 5.21 -23.05
CA LEU A 412 6.74 5.54 -22.27
C LEU A 412 6.91 6.86 -21.51
N LEU A 413 8.00 7.05 -20.78
CA LEU A 413 8.21 8.25 -19.98
C LEU A 413 8.46 9.48 -20.86
N HIS A 414 9.33 9.36 -21.86
CA HIS A 414 9.71 10.50 -22.70
C HIS A 414 8.63 10.86 -23.73
N GLU A 415 8.20 9.89 -24.55
CA GLU A 415 7.24 10.14 -25.64
C GLU A 415 5.78 9.96 -25.22
N GLY A 416 5.50 9.08 -24.24
CA GLY A 416 4.14 8.81 -23.77
C GLY A 416 3.65 9.79 -22.72
N TYR A 417 4.34 9.90 -21.60
CA TYR A 417 3.96 10.80 -20.50
C TYR A 417 4.47 12.23 -20.68
N GLY A 418 5.45 12.45 -21.56
CA GLY A 418 5.93 13.79 -21.90
C GLY A 418 7.04 14.33 -21.00
N PHE A 419 7.83 13.46 -20.34
CA PHE A 419 9.03 13.89 -19.63
C PHE A 419 10.12 14.33 -20.63
N SER A 420 10.31 15.64 -20.79
CA SER A 420 11.31 16.25 -21.69
C SER A 420 12.71 16.25 -21.06
N GLU A 421 13.75 16.67 -21.78
CA GLU A 421 15.10 16.81 -21.23
C GLU A 421 15.11 17.74 -20.00
N GLU A 422 14.26 18.78 -20.01
CA GLU A 422 14.12 19.75 -18.92
C GLU A 422 13.41 19.18 -17.69
N THR A 423 12.37 18.35 -17.88
CA THR A 423 11.58 17.79 -16.77
C THR A 423 12.07 16.43 -16.30
N TRP A 424 12.90 15.72 -17.09
CA TRP A 424 13.49 14.43 -16.71
C TRP A 424 14.16 14.40 -15.33
N PRO A 425 14.90 15.44 -14.88
CA PRO A 425 15.49 15.44 -13.54
C PRO A 425 14.49 15.40 -12.39
N SER A 426 13.19 15.60 -12.65
CA SER A 426 12.12 15.47 -11.64
C SER A 426 11.69 14.04 -11.37
N LEU A 427 12.17 13.07 -12.17
CA LEU A 427 11.90 11.64 -12.00
C LEU A 427 12.88 10.98 -11.03
N GLU A 428 12.33 10.21 -10.10
CA GLU A 428 13.10 9.36 -9.19
C GLU A 428 12.60 7.92 -9.23
N PHE A 429 13.50 7.01 -9.56
CA PHE A 429 13.21 5.58 -9.57
C PHE A 429 13.45 5.02 -8.16
N ARG A 430 12.37 4.62 -7.47
CA ARG A 430 12.40 4.27 -6.04
C ARG A 430 11.58 3.00 -5.76
N LYS A 431 12.11 2.14 -4.88
CA LYS A 431 11.35 1.02 -4.29
C LYS A 431 10.54 1.47 -3.07
N GLN A 432 11.07 2.45 -2.34
CA GLN A 432 10.55 2.89 -1.05
C GLN A 432 10.47 4.42 -0.98
N ALA A 433 9.51 4.93 -0.20
CA ALA A 433 9.36 6.34 0.15
C ALA A 433 9.48 6.47 1.68
N GLY A 434 10.52 7.16 2.17
CA GLY A 434 10.77 7.33 3.60
C GLY A 434 10.89 6.02 4.40
N GLY A 435 11.41 4.96 3.78
CA GLY A 435 11.54 3.63 4.39
C GLY A 435 10.28 2.75 4.30
N VAL A 436 9.20 3.26 3.71
CA VAL A 436 7.97 2.51 3.46
C VAL A 436 7.98 1.93 2.05
N ASP A 437 7.58 0.66 1.89
CA ASP A 437 7.41 0.04 0.58
C ASP A 437 6.30 0.75 -0.22
N ILE A 438 6.61 1.14 -1.46
CA ILE A 438 5.64 1.84 -2.31
C ILE A 438 4.73 0.81 -2.99
N GLY A 439 3.42 0.99 -2.80
CA GLY A 439 2.35 0.23 -3.42
C GLY A 439 0.99 0.83 -3.05
N TRP A 440 -0.10 0.34 -3.63
CA TRP A 440 -1.43 0.92 -3.40
C TRP A 440 -2.01 0.59 -2.01
N THR A 441 -1.56 -0.48 -1.36
CA THR A 441 -2.22 -1.03 -0.16
C THR A 441 -2.18 -0.09 1.05
N LEU A 442 -1.07 0.61 1.30
CA LEU A 442 -0.98 1.57 2.39
C LEU A 442 -1.89 2.78 2.15
N GLY A 443 -1.89 3.33 0.93
CA GLY A 443 -2.77 4.43 0.55
C GLY A 443 -4.25 4.08 0.64
N TYR A 444 -4.61 2.85 0.29
CA TYR A 444 -5.96 2.32 0.53
C TYR A 444 -6.27 2.29 2.02
N MET A 445 -5.37 1.75 2.86
CA MET A 445 -5.57 1.68 4.30
C MET A 445 -5.69 3.09 4.92
N LEU A 446 -4.86 4.05 4.51
CA LEU A 446 -4.93 5.44 4.93
C LEU A 446 -6.29 6.06 4.61
N ASN A 447 -6.77 5.90 3.38
CA ASN A 447 -8.10 6.36 2.99
C ASN A 447 -9.21 5.68 3.80
N LEU A 448 -9.11 4.36 3.99
CA LEU A 448 -10.07 3.57 4.76
C LEU A 448 -10.11 3.97 6.23
N THR A 449 -8.98 4.35 6.83
CA THR A 449 -8.97 4.87 8.20
C THR A 449 -9.83 6.13 8.35
N GLY A 450 -9.99 6.93 7.30
CA GLY A 450 -10.88 8.09 7.27
C GLY A 450 -12.37 7.75 7.40
N MET A 451 -12.76 6.52 7.06
CA MET A 451 -14.14 6.02 7.15
C MET A 451 -14.45 5.36 8.50
N ILE A 452 -13.41 4.90 9.20
CA ILE A 452 -13.55 4.33 10.54
C ILE A 452 -13.71 5.52 11.53
N PRO A 453 -14.60 5.46 12.54
CA PRO A 453 -14.64 6.50 13.57
C PRO A 453 -13.34 6.59 14.38
N ALA A 454 -13.02 7.76 14.91
CA ALA A 454 -11.93 7.91 15.88
C ALA A 454 -12.44 7.58 17.29
N ASP A 455 -11.63 6.86 18.06
CA ASP A 455 -11.94 6.61 19.47
C ASP A 455 -11.38 7.76 20.32
N ALA A 456 -12.23 8.36 21.15
CA ALA A 456 -11.75 9.31 22.14
C ALA A 456 -10.86 8.59 23.16
N PRO A 457 -9.73 9.17 23.58
CA PRO A 457 -8.90 8.55 24.61
C PRO A 457 -9.71 8.36 25.89
N ALA A 458 -9.61 7.19 26.50
CA ALA A 458 -10.34 6.91 27.72
C ALA A 458 -9.83 7.81 28.86
N GLN A 459 -10.73 8.60 29.44
CA GLN A 459 -10.44 9.42 30.61
C GLN A 459 -10.61 8.58 31.88
N TRP A 460 -9.53 8.47 32.64
CA TRP A 460 -9.52 7.80 33.94
C TRP A 460 -9.13 8.79 35.03
N ARG A 461 -9.53 8.50 36.27
CA ARG A 461 -9.07 9.26 37.44
C ARG A 461 -7.86 8.56 38.05
N ALA A 462 -6.77 9.28 38.18
CA ALA A 462 -5.57 8.85 38.87
C ALA A 462 -5.32 9.74 40.10
N GLU A 463 -4.88 9.11 41.19
CA GLU A 463 -4.39 9.80 42.37
C GLU A 463 -2.87 9.75 42.39
N SER A 464 -2.24 10.79 42.93
CA SER A 464 -0.80 10.69 43.20
C SER A 464 -0.55 9.62 44.27
N TYR A 465 0.62 8.99 44.21
CA TYR A 465 0.97 7.92 45.16
C TYR A 465 0.85 8.34 46.62
N GLY A 466 1.30 9.56 46.97
CA GLY A 466 1.23 10.08 48.35
C GLY A 466 -0.20 10.27 48.85
N VAL A 467 -1.10 10.73 47.98
CA VAL A 467 -2.52 10.94 48.28
C VAL A 467 -3.21 9.61 48.52
N TRP A 468 -2.94 8.63 47.67
CA TRP A 468 -3.45 7.28 47.82
C TRP A 468 -3.03 6.68 49.17
N VAL A 469 -1.75 6.81 49.55
CA VAL A 469 -1.24 6.35 50.87
C VAL A 469 -1.95 7.08 52.01
N ALA A 470 -2.06 8.41 51.96
CA ALA A 470 -2.74 9.19 53.00
C ALA A 470 -4.20 8.76 53.18
N LYS A 471 -4.93 8.56 52.07
CA LYS A 471 -6.31 8.07 52.08
C LYS A 471 -6.41 6.70 52.75
N VAL A 472 -5.53 5.76 52.41
CA VAL A 472 -5.51 4.43 53.04
C VAL A 472 -5.25 4.56 54.54
N VAL A 473 -4.30 5.41 54.96
CA VAL A 473 -4.02 5.66 56.39
C VAL A 473 -5.25 6.21 57.10
N PHE A 474 -5.94 7.21 56.55
CA PHE A 474 -7.15 7.78 57.16
C PHE A 474 -8.32 6.79 57.18
N MET A 475 -8.48 5.93 56.17
CA MET A 475 -9.47 4.85 56.18
C MET A 475 -9.19 3.84 57.29
N VAL A 476 -7.92 3.46 57.49
CA VAL A 476 -7.49 2.57 58.57
C VAL A 476 -7.71 3.21 59.93
N LEU A 477 -7.34 4.49 60.11
CA LEU A 477 -7.58 5.24 61.34
C LEU A 477 -9.09 5.33 61.66
N ALA A 478 -9.93 5.57 60.65
CA ALA A 478 -11.37 5.59 60.81
C ALA A 478 -11.90 4.23 61.27
N LEU A 479 -11.46 3.14 60.63
CA LEU A 479 -11.86 1.78 60.98
C LEU A 479 -11.43 1.40 62.40
N VAL A 480 -10.16 1.69 62.77
CA VAL A 480 -9.63 1.44 64.11
C VAL A 480 -10.44 2.22 65.16
N ALA A 481 -10.79 3.47 64.88
CA ALA A 481 -11.61 4.28 65.78
C ALA A 481 -13.05 3.73 65.94
N VAL A 482 -13.67 3.24 64.85
CA VAL A 482 -14.99 2.58 64.91
C VAL A 482 -14.94 1.29 65.72
N VAL A 483 -13.95 0.44 65.47
CA VAL A 483 -13.76 -0.80 66.23
C VAL A 483 -13.50 -0.48 67.70
N GLY A 484 -12.65 0.50 67.99
CA GLY A 484 -12.42 0.98 69.34
C GLY A 484 -13.70 1.46 70.03
N ALA A 485 -14.54 2.24 69.34
CA ALA A 485 -15.80 2.72 69.88
C ALA A 485 -16.76 1.56 70.19
N ALA A 486 -16.84 0.56 69.29
CA ALA A 486 -17.63 -0.64 69.50
C ALA A 486 -17.12 -1.46 70.71
N LEU A 487 -15.80 -1.62 70.85
CA LEU A 487 -15.19 -2.31 71.99
C LEU A 487 -15.46 -1.59 73.30
N VAL A 488 -15.32 -0.26 73.34
CA VAL A 488 -15.69 0.57 74.49
C VAL A 488 -17.16 0.36 74.86
N GLN A 489 -18.05 0.34 73.87
CA GLN A 489 -19.48 0.19 74.15
C GLN A 489 -19.83 -1.19 74.69
N LEU A 490 -19.25 -2.24 74.11
CA LEU A 490 -19.52 -3.65 74.44
C LEU A 490 -18.84 -4.13 75.73
N PHE A 491 -17.59 -3.73 75.98
CA PHE A 491 -16.75 -4.34 77.01
C PHE A 491 -16.38 -3.41 78.15
N TRP A 492 -16.53 -2.08 78.00
CA TRP A 492 -16.27 -1.18 79.13
C TRP A 492 -17.48 -1.18 80.08
N LEU A 493 -17.38 -2.00 81.12
CA LEU A 493 -18.26 -1.98 82.29
C LEU A 493 -18.12 -0.60 82.97
N GLN A 494 -19.24 0.06 83.27
CA GLN A 494 -19.28 1.41 83.85
C GLN A 494 -18.42 1.49 85.13
N ASP A 495 -17.63 2.56 85.24
CA ASP A 495 -17.11 3.04 86.53
C ASP A 495 -18.22 3.74 87.33
#